data_AF-A0A2E2AY53-F1
#
_entry.id   AF-A0A2E2AY53-F1
#
_cell.length_a   1.000
_cell.length_b   1.000
_cell.length_c   1.000
_cell.angle_alpha   90.00
_cell.angle_beta   90.00
_cell.angle_gamma   90.00
#
_symmetry.space_group_name_H-M   'P 1'
#
loop_
_entity.id
_entity.type
_entity.pdbx_description
1 polymer ?
#
loop_
_entity_poly.entity_id
_entity_poly.type
_entity_poly.pdbx_seq_one_letter_code
_entity_poly.pdbx_strand_id
1 'polypeptide(L)'
;MNAITPEFEAECRVLIDQYFAACPDPAKQKRTHKVLRMLRASEKTLQGKVNGWAGGIIYFVANEGSLSCGVPGMLNADFEKLMDVSMETVRRRAACIRELVLL
;
A
#
# COMPACT_ATOMS: atom_id res chain seq x y z
N MET A 1 4.10 0.92 -21.88
CA MET A 1 3.31 2.00 -21.28
C MET A 1 2.08 1.34 -20.69
N ASN A 2 1.82 1.45 -19.39
CA ASN A 2 0.48 1.17 -18.86
C ASN A 2 0.25 2.16 -17.71
N ALA A 3 -0.69 3.07 -17.92
CA ALA A 3 -1.33 3.78 -16.82
C ALA A 3 -1.85 2.75 -15.80
N ILE A 4 -2.06 3.15 -14.54
CA ILE A 4 -2.75 2.29 -13.59
C ILE A 4 -4.11 1.94 -14.17
N THR A 5 -4.30 0.65 -14.45
CA THR A 5 -5.54 0.19 -15.05
C THR A 5 -6.63 0.10 -13.99
N PRO A 6 -7.91 0.18 -14.36
CA PRO A 6 -9.01 -0.04 -13.42
C PRO A 6 -8.90 -1.37 -12.66
N GLU A 7 -8.35 -2.40 -13.30
CA GLU A 7 -8.13 -3.72 -12.70
C GLU A 7 -7.07 -3.66 -11.60
N PHE A 8 -5.95 -2.97 -11.83
CA PHE A 8 -4.93 -2.75 -10.81
C PHE A 8 -5.50 -2.01 -9.59
N GLU A 9 -6.31 -0.96 -9.81
CA GLU A 9 -6.96 -0.23 -8.72
C GLU A 9 -7.91 -1.14 -7.94
N ALA A 10 -8.74 -1.92 -8.63
CA ALA A 10 -9.68 -2.84 -8.00
C ALA A 10 -8.98 -3.93 -7.17
N GLU A 11 -7.93 -4.54 -7.71
CA GLU A 11 -7.13 -5.55 -7.01
C GLU A 11 -6.42 -4.96 -5.78
N CYS A 12 -5.81 -3.78 -5.92
CA CYS A 12 -5.24 -3.05 -4.76
C CYS A 12 -6.31 -2.82 -3.69
N ARG A 13 -7.50 -2.39 -4.09
CA ARG A 13 -8.60 -2.09 -3.17
C ARG A 13 -9.04 -3.31 -2.38
N VAL A 14 -9.17 -4.46 -3.04
CA VAL A 14 -9.51 -5.73 -2.39
C VAL A 14 -8.49 -6.10 -1.31
N LEU A 15 -7.20 -6.02 -1.62
CA LEU A 15 -6.12 -6.34 -0.66
C LEU A 15 -6.09 -5.37 0.53
N ILE A 16 -6.33 -4.09 0.27
CA ILE A 16 -6.44 -3.07 1.32
C ILE A 16 -7.62 -3.38 2.25
N ASP A 17 -8.79 -3.66 1.68
CA ASP A 17 -9.99 -3.95 2.47
C ASP A 17 -9.84 -5.26 3.26
N GLN A 18 -9.17 -6.28 2.70
CA GLN A 18 -8.82 -7.50 3.43
C GLN A 18 -7.91 -7.22 4.63
N TYR A 19 -6.87 -6.38 4.48
CA TYR A 19 -6.02 -5.99 5.60
C TYR A 19 -6.82 -5.25 6.69
N PHE A 20 -7.66 -4.27 6.32
CA PHE A 20 -8.44 -3.52 7.32
C PHE A 20 -9.61 -4.31 7.92
N ALA A 21 -10.04 -5.40 7.28
CA ALA A 21 -10.93 -6.37 7.92
C ALA A 21 -10.23 -7.12 9.08
N ALA A 22 -8.94 -7.44 8.92
CA ALA A 22 -8.13 -8.08 9.96
C ALA A 22 -7.59 -7.10 11.02
N CYS A 23 -7.27 -5.87 10.62
CA CYS A 23 -6.76 -4.80 11.48
C CYS A 23 -7.58 -3.51 11.33
N PRO A 24 -8.77 -3.41 11.97
CA PRO A 24 -9.66 -2.27 11.77
C PRO A 24 -9.06 -0.94 12.24
N ASP A 25 -8.95 0.01 11.32
CA ASP A 25 -8.64 1.42 11.59
C ASP A 25 -9.29 2.28 10.49
N PRO A 26 -10.54 2.74 10.68
CA PRO A 26 -11.29 3.46 9.65
C PRO A 26 -10.58 4.73 9.15
N ALA A 27 -9.82 5.40 10.03
CA ALA A 27 -9.10 6.62 9.69
C ALA A 27 -7.91 6.32 8.77
N LYS A 28 -7.14 5.26 9.06
CA LYS A 28 -6.07 4.81 8.17
C LYS A 28 -6.62 4.19 6.90
N GLN A 29 -7.70 3.41 6.95
CA GLN A 29 -8.33 2.85 5.74
C GLN A 29 -8.73 3.93 4.75
N LYS A 30 -9.38 5.00 5.24
CA LYS A 30 -9.75 6.16 4.40
C LYS A 30 -8.52 6.82 3.78
N ARG A 31 -7.42 6.94 4.51
CA ARG A 31 -6.15 7.49 4.01
C ARG A 31 -5.48 6.58 2.98
N THR A 32 -5.42 5.28 3.22
CA THR A 32 -4.89 4.28 2.28
C THR A 32 -5.64 4.34 0.95
N HIS A 33 -6.97 4.41 0.97
CA HIS A 33 -7.79 4.60 -0.24
C HIS A 33 -7.55 5.96 -0.92
N LYS A 34 -7.27 7.02 -0.16
CA LYS A 34 -6.89 8.32 -0.74
C LYS A 34 -5.56 8.22 -1.49
N VAL A 35 -4.55 7.56 -0.91
CA VAL A 35 -3.25 7.37 -1.55
C VAL A 35 -3.39 6.52 -2.82
N LEU A 36 -4.19 5.46 -2.81
CA LEU A 36 -4.47 4.67 -4.03
C LEU A 36 -5.03 5.54 -5.17
N ARG A 37 -5.98 6.44 -4.87
CA ARG A 37 -6.52 7.39 -5.86
C ARG A 37 -5.48 8.39 -6.35
N MET A 38 -4.58 8.85 -5.48
CA MET A 38 -3.48 9.74 -5.88
C MET A 38 -2.50 9.04 -6.82
N LEU A 39 -2.15 7.78 -6.51
CA LEU A 39 -1.31 6.98 -7.40
C LEU A 39 -1.97 6.81 -8.76
N ARG A 40 -3.28 6.51 -8.81
CA ARG A 40 -4.05 6.43 -10.07
C ARG A 40 -3.96 7.69 -10.92
N ALA A 41 -3.98 8.86 -10.27
CA ALA A 41 -3.88 10.14 -10.94
C ALA A 41 -2.45 10.48 -11.38
N SER A 42 -1.44 9.70 -10.97
CA SER A 42 -0.05 9.90 -11.37
C SER A 42 0.18 9.43 -12.81
N GLU A 43 0.95 10.22 -13.57
CA GLU A 43 1.42 9.83 -14.90
C GLU A 43 2.53 8.77 -14.85
N LYS A 44 3.07 8.46 -13.65
CA LYS A 44 4.14 7.47 -13.50
C LYS A 44 3.59 6.05 -13.64
N THR A 45 4.26 5.26 -14.48
CA THR A 45 3.98 3.82 -14.59
C THR A 45 4.40 3.09 -13.33
N LEU A 46 3.48 2.37 -12.70
CA LEU A 46 3.78 1.52 -11.56
C LEU A 46 4.22 0.14 -12.05
N GLN A 47 5.48 -0.22 -11.82
CA GLN A 47 6.00 -1.54 -12.16
C GLN A 47 5.89 -2.53 -10.99
N GLY A 48 5.75 -3.82 -11.30
CA GLY A 48 5.72 -4.91 -10.33
C GLY A 48 4.32 -5.34 -9.90
N LYS A 49 4.27 -6.35 -9.00
CA LYS A 49 3.02 -6.98 -8.56
C LYS A 49 2.12 -6.02 -7.78
N VAL A 50 0.81 -6.13 -7.99
CA VAL A 50 -0.24 -5.36 -7.30
C VAL A 50 -0.11 -5.47 -5.78
N ASN A 51 0.16 -6.67 -5.26
CA ASN A 51 0.22 -6.87 -3.82
C ASN A 51 1.35 -6.09 -3.15
N GLY A 52 2.48 -5.93 -3.84
CA GLY A 52 3.58 -5.08 -3.36
C GLY A 52 3.17 -3.61 -3.25
N TRP A 53 2.34 -3.12 -4.18
CA TRP A 53 1.81 -1.77 -4.12
C TRP A 53 0.75 -1.61 -3.04
N ALA A 54 -0.22 -2.51 -2.94
CA ALA A 54 -1.21 -2.51 -1.86
C ALA A 54 -0.52 -2.51 -0.48
N GLY A 55 0.43 -3.43 -0.28
CA GLY A 55 1.22 -3.50 0.94
C GLY A 55 2.05 -2.23 1.19
N GLY A 56 2.66 -1.67 0.14
CA GLY A 56 3.41 -0.42 0.21
C GLY A 56 2.56 0.78 0.61
N ILE A 57 1.32 0.88 0.13
CA ILE A 57 0.38 1.96 0.51
C ILE A 57 0.02 1.83 1.98
N ILE A 58 -0.34 0.62 2.44
CA ILE A 58 -0.65 0.35 3.85
C ILE A 58 0.54 0.72 4.73
N TYR A 59 1.74 0.26 4.37
CA TYR A 59 2.96 0.55 5.12
C TYR A 59 3.27 2.05 5.17
N PHE A 60 3.13 2.75 4.03
CA PHE A 60 3.35 4.19 3.95
C PHE A 60 2.40 4.95 4.90
N VAL A 61 1.09 4.69 4.83
CA VAL A 61 0.09 5.36 5.67
C VAL A 61 0.25 4.99 7.13
N ALA A 62 0.56 3.73 7.43
CA ALA A 62 0.69 3.26 8.79
C ALA A 62 1.90 3.85 9.53
N ASN A 63 2.93 4.28 8.80
CA ASN A 63 4.16 4.88 9.31
C ASN A 63 4.26 6.39 8.99
N GLU A 64 3.18 7.00 8.52
CA GLU A 64 3.13 8.44 8.29
C GLU A 64 3.16 9.17 9.64
N GLY A 65 4.28 9.83 9.95
CA GLY A 65 4.48 10.56 11.21
C GLY A 65 5.08 9.75 12.35
N SER A 66 5.52 8.49 12.13
CA SER A 66 6.19 7.67 13.13
C SER A 66 7.38 6.89 12.56
N LEU A 67 8.36 6.57 13.41
CA LEU A 67 9.51 5.70 13.11
C LEU A 67 9.19 4.21 13.39
N SER A 68 7.94 3.78 13.20
CA SER A 68 7.57 2.39 13.51
C SER A 68 8.24 1.42 12.51
N CYS A 69 8.84 0.36 13.05
CA CYS A 69 9.47 -0.70 12.27
C CYS A 69 8.45 -1.82 11.97
N GLY A 70 7.47 -1.57 11.09
CA GLY A 70 6.49 -2.58 10.69
C GLY A 70 5.12 -2.03 10.33
N VAL A 71 4.14 -2.93 10.23
CA VAL A 71 2.72 -2.58 10.09
C VAL A 71 2.05 -2.75 11.46
N PRO A 72 1.48 -1.69 12.06
CA PRO A 72 0.81 -1.77 13.34
C PRO A 72 -0.29 -2.82 13.35
N GLY A 73 -0.37 -3.59 14.43
CA GLY A 73 -1.39 -4.62 14.61
C GLY A 73 -1.13 -5.94 13.87
N MET A 74 -0.02 -6.08 13.13
CA MET A 74 0.31 -7.30 12.40
C MET A 74 1.82 -7.59 12.43
N LEU A 75 2.21 -8.85 12.62
CA LEU A 75 3.60 -9.26 12.49
C LEU A 75 4.04 -9.16 11.02
N ASN A 76 5.30 -8.79 10.78
CA ASN A 76 5.86 -8.72 9.43
C ASN A 76 5.65 -10.03 8.66
N ALA A 77 5.86 -11.19 9.29
CA ALA A 77 5.68 -12.49 8.64
C ALA A 77 4.23 -12.75 8.23
N ASP A 78 3.26 -12.29 9.01
CA ASP A 78 1.83 -12.44 8.68
C ASP A 78 1.41 -11.45 7.59
N PHE A 79 1.99 -10.25 7.61
CA PHE A 79 1.78 -9.26 6.55
C PHE A 79 2.37 -9.73 5.21
N GLU A 80 3.56 -10.35 5.22
CA GLU A 80 4.15 -10.95 4.01
C GLU A 80 3.28 -12.07 3.46
N LYS A 81 2.72 -12.92 4.32
CA LYS A 81 1.77 -13.97 3.91
C LYS A 81 0.48 -13.39 3.34
N LEU A 82 -0.10 -12.38 3.99
CA LEU A 82 -1.32 -11.73 3.55
C LEU A 82 -1.14 -11.08 2.17
N MET A 83 0.01 -10.45 1.95
CA MET A 83 0.31 -9.74 0.71
C MET A 83 1.04 -10.61 -0.32
N ASP A 84 1.44 -11.85 -0.02
CA ASP A 84 2.24 -12.70 -0.90
C ASP A 84 3.48 -11.99 -1.50
N VAL A 85 4.15 -11.17 -0.69
CA VAL A 85 5.37 -10.43 -1.05
C VAL A 85 6.25 -10.22 0.18
N SER A 86 7.55 -10.02 -0.03
CA SER A 86 8.46 -9.70 1.07
C SER A 86 8.25 -8.28 1.63
N MET A 87 8.56 -8.07 2.91
CA MET A 87 8.60 -6.76 3.54
C MET A 87 9.59 -5.83 2.88
N GLU A 88 10.68 -6.36 2.31
CA GLU A 88 11.60 -5.55 1.51
C GLU A 88 10.89 -4.94 0.29
N THR A 89 10.08 -5.75 -0.41
CA THR A 89 9.26 -5.26 -1.54
C THR A 89 8.28 -4.20 -1.07
N VAL A 90 7.57 -4.46 0.03
CA VAL A 90 6.63 -3.50 0.65
C VAL A 90 7.31 -2.17 0.97
N ARG A 91 8.46 -2.20 1.65
CA ARG A 91 9.22 -1.00 2.04
C ARG A 91 9.70 -0.22 0.82
N ARG A 92 10.20 -0.91 -0.21
CA ARG A 92 10.60 -0.28 -1.49
C ARG A 92 9.42 0.44 -2.14
N ARG A 93 8.24 -0.20 -2.18
CA ARG A 93 7.03 0.45 -2.73
C ARG A 93 6.57 1.63 -1.88
N ALA A 94 6.61 1.51 -0.56
CA ALA A 94 6.31 2.63 0.34
C ALA A 94 7.23 3.84 0.12
N ALA A 95 8.53 3.61 -0.13
CA ALA A 95 9.47 4.66 -0.49
C ALA A 95 9.10 5.34 -1.82
N CYS A 96 8.78 4.55 -2.87
CA CYS A 96 8.30 5.12 -4.14
C CYS A 96 7.01 5.93 -3.97
N ILE A 97 6.08 5.46 -3.15
CA ILE A 97 4.81 6.16 -2.87
C ILE A 97 5.08 7.50 -2.18
N ARG A 98 6.02 7.54 -1.23
CA ARG A 98 6.44 8.78 -0.58
C ARG A 98 6.90 9.81 -1.62
N GLU A 99 7.74 9.41 -2.57
CA GLU A 99 8.19 10.27 -3.66
C GLU A 99 7.04 10.71 -4.59
N LEU A 100 6.01 9.88 -4.78
CA LEU A 100 4.88 10.19 -5.65
C LEU A 100 3.83 11.09 -5.00
N VAL A 101 3.72 11.08 -3.68
CA VAL A 101 2.64 11.72 -2.92
C VAL A 101 3.09 12.99 -2.21
N LEU A 102 4.39 13.11 -1.87
CA LEU A 102 4.96 14.27 -1.17
C LEU A 102 5.76 15.23 -2.06
N LEU A 103 5.94 14.91 -3.35
CA LEU A 103 6.42 15.85 -4.36
C LEU A 103 5.23 16.56 -5.01
#